data_AF-A0A7K1NL66-F1
#
_entry.id   AF-A0A7K1NL66-F1
#
_cell.length_a   1.000
_cell.length_b   1.000
_cell.length_c   1.000
_cell.angle_alpha   90.00
_cell.angle_beta   90.00
_cell.angle_gamma   90.00
#
_symmetry.space_group_name_H-M   'P 1'
#
loop_
_entity.id
_entity.type
_entity.pdbx_description
1 polymer ?
#
loop_
_entity_poly.entity_id
_entity_poly.type
_entity_poly.pdbx_seq_one_letter_code
_entity_poly.pdbx_strand_id
1 'polypeptide(L)'
;MSAERMFPAVPSDPDSWMAVDTPDEIRQFAIESLRWQAQEVIDEVLCGKSPGEELARARLRRCVARHPGEPEQALLEQLMYRGHLPL
;
A
#
# COMPACT_ATOMS: atom_id res chain seq x y z
N MET A 1 18.36 -1.33 -23.31
CA MET A 1 17.45 -2.37 -22.76
C MET A 1 16.99 -1.86 -21.41
N SER A 2 15.93 -1.04 -21.38
CA SER A 2 15.44 -0.40 -20.15
C SER A 2 14.46 -1.33 -19.44
N ALA A 3 14.79 -1.74 -18.21
CA ALA A 3 13.94 -2.51 -17.32
C ALA A 3 12.86 -1.61 -16.65
N GLU A 4 12.27 -0.71 -17.42
CA GLU A 4 11.18 0.14 -16.95
C GLU A 4 9.87 -0.52 -17.38
N ARG A 5 8.99 -0.80 -16.41
CA ARG A 5 7.67 -1.46 -16.51
C ARG A 5 7.68 -2.98 -16.38
N MET A 6 7.92 -3.48 -15.15
CA MET A 6 7.57 -4.86 -14.80
C MET A 6 6.60 -5.00 -13.62
N PHE A 7 6.04 -3.89 -13.11
CA PHE A 7 4.95 -3.95 -12.15
C PHE A 7 3.77 -3.16 -12.69
N PRO A 8 2.78 -3.80 -13.35
CA PRO A 8 1.49 -3.16 -13.56
C PRO A 8 0.98 -2.69 -12.20
N ALA A 9 0.47 -1.46 -12.13
CA ALA A 9 -0.07 -0.88 -10.91
C ALA A 9 -1.03 -1.90 -10.28
N VAL A 10 -0.81 -2.25 -9.00
CA VAL A 10 -1.66 -3.19 -8.29
C VAL A 10 -3.08 -2.62 -8.29
N PRO A 11 -4.05 -3.27 -8.93
CA PRO A 11 -5.42 -2.79 -8.94
C PRO A 11 -5.98 -2.78 -7.51
N SER A 12 -6.71 -1.72 -7.14
CA SER A 12 -7.37 -1.62 -5.83
C SER A 12 -8.46 -2.66 -5.62
N ASP A 13 -8.90 -3.34 -6.68
CA ASP A 13 -9.92 -4.38 -6.66
C ASP A 13 -9.30 -5.75 -6.33
N PRO A 14 -9.70 -6.39 -5.21
CA PRO A 14 -9.31 -7.75 -4.87
C PRO A 14 -9.53 -8.77 -5.99
N ASP A 15 -10.56 -8.57 -6.80
CA ASP A 15 -10.94 -9.51 -7.86
C ASP A 15 -9.97 -9.46 -9.05
N SER A 16 -9.17 -8.39 -9.18
CA SER A 16 -8.29 -8.22 -10.33
C SER A 16 -6.96 -8.99 -10.24
N TRP A 17 -6.59 -9.49 -9.05
CA TRP A 17 -5.36 -10.28 -8.83
C TRP A 17 -5.63 -11.72 -8.40
N MET A 18 -6.87 -12.06 -8.07
CA MET A 18 -7.26 -13.43 -7.72
C MET A 18 -7.84 -14.17 -8.92
N ALA A 19 -7.60 -15.47 -8.98
CA ALA A 19 -8.27 -16.30 -9.98
C ALA A 19 -9.78 -16.30 -9.70
N VAL A 20 -10.59 -16.34 -10.76
CA VAL A 20 -12.05 -16.44 -10.64
C VAL A 20 -12.46 -17.67 -9.82
N ASP A 21 -11.64 -18.73 -9.88
CA ASP A 21 -11.88 -19.99 -9.18
C ASP A 21 -11.32 -20.01 -7.74
N THR A 22 -10.77 -18.90 -7.22
CA THR A 22 -10.27 -18.84 -5.85
C THR A 22 -11.44 -18.96 -4.86
N PRO A 23 -11.42 -19.95 -3.93
CA PRO A 23 -12.45 -20.10 -2.91
C PRO A 23 -12.64 -18.83 -2.09
N ASP A 24 -13.90 -18.51 -1.75
CA ASP A 24 -14.27 -17.29 -1.03
C ASP A 24 -13.53 -17.14 0.31
N GLU A 25 -13.31 -18.24 1.03
CA GLU A 25 -12.56 -18.25 2.29
C GLU A 25 -11.10 -17.79 2.10
N ILE A 26 -10.47 -18.23 1.00
CA ILE A 26 -9.10 -17.83 0.66
C ILE A 26 -9.07 -16.36 0.23
N ARG A 27 -10.10 -15.91 -0.51
CA ARG A 27 -10.25 -14.51 -0.93
C ARG A 27 -10.37 -13.59 0.29
N GLN A 28 -11.27 -13.92 1.21
CA GLN A 28 -11.47 -13.16 2.44
C GLN A 28 -10.20 -13.14 3.29
N PHE A 29 -9.56 -14.29 3.49
CA PHE A 29 -8.31 -14.38 4.23
C PHE A 29 -7.22 -13.47 3.65
N ALA A 30 -7.09 -13.43 2.32
CA ALA A 30 -6.06 -12.62 1.68
C ALA A 30 -6.33 -11.11 1.81
N ILE A 31 -7.60 -10.69 1.72
CA ILE A 31 -8.01 -9.29 1.94
C ILE A 31 -7.74 -8.86 3.38
N GLU A 32 -8.13 -9.70 4.35
CA GLU A 32 -7.89 -9.44 5.78
C GLU A 32 -6.39 -9.41 6.11
N SER A 33 -5.64 -10.34 5.55
CA SER A 33 -4.17 -10.38 5.69
C SER A 33 -3.52 -9.13 5.10
N LEU A 34 -3.96 -8.67 3.92
CA LEU A 34 -3.44 -7.46 3.29
C LEU A 34 -3.72 -6.22 4.14
N ARG A 35 -4.93 -6.10 4.69
CA ARG A 35 -5.30 -4.99 5.60
C ARG A 35 -4.39 -4.95 6.82
N TRP A 36 -4.20 -6.10 7.44
CA TRP A 36 -3.37 -6.21 8.64
C TRP A 36 -1.90 -5.88 8.33
N GLN A 37 -1.36 -6.44 7.24
CA GLN A 37 0.01 -6.15 6.79
C GLN A 37 0.20 -4.68 6.44
N ALA A 38 -0.78 -4.05 5.76
CA ALA A 38 -0.70 -2.63 5.43
C ALA A 38 -0.67 -1.77 6.71
N GLN A 39 -1.47 -2.13 7.70
CA GLN A 39 -1.47 -1.46 9.01
C GLN A 39 -0.12 -1.60 9.72
N GLU A 40 0.46 -2.81 9.75
CA GLU A 40 1.79 -3.04 10.36
C GLU A 40 2.88 -2.19 9.71
N VAL A 41 2.92 -2.15 8.37
CA VAL A 41 3.89 -1.35 7.62
C VAL A 41 3.70 0.14 7.92
N ILE A 42 2.45 0.61 7.97
CA ILE A 42 2.15 2.01 8.33
C ILE A 42 2.68 2.32 9.72
N ASP A 43 2.40 1.46 10.70
CA ASP A 43 2.80 1.67 12.08
C ASP A 43 4.32 1.68 12.24
N GLU A 44 5.02 0.76 11.58
CA GLU A 44 6.48 0.72 11.56
C GLU A 44 7.07 2.03 10.99
N VAL A 45 6.57 2.49 9.85
CA VAL A 45 7.04 3.73 9.21
C VAL A 45 6.74 4.93 10.10
N LEU A 46 5.57 5.00 10.73
CA LEU A 46 5.19 6.11 11.60
C LEU A 46 5.95 6.12 12.93
N CYS A 47 6.39 4.97 13.42
CA CYS A 47 7.24 4.83 14.61
C CYS A 47 8.72 5.16 14.34
N GLY A 48 9.13 5.19 13.06
CA GLY A 48 10.48 5.59 12.66
C GLY A 48 10.88 6.98 13.16
N LYS A 49 12.16 7.13 13.56
CA LYS A 49 12.69 8.37 14.16
C LYS A 49 13.73 9.09 13.30
N SER A 50 14.01 8.57 12.10
CA SER A 50 14.97 9.21 11.18
C SER A 50 14.48 10.61 10.78
N PRO A 51 15.27 11.68 11.01
CA PRO A 51 14.89 13.03 10.61
C PRO A 51 14.70 13.17 9.10
N GLY A 52 15.49 12.44 8.30
CA GLY A 52 15.41 12.46 6.83
C GLY A 52 14.10 11.92 6.26
N GLU A 53 13.30 11.24 7.08
CA GLU A 53 12.02 10.63 6.67
C GLU A 53 10.80 11.38 7.23
N GLU A 54 10.99 12.51 7.94
CA GLU A 54 9.89 13.26 8.56
C GLU A 54 8.82 13.69 7.55
N LEU A 55 9.24 14.16 6.37
CA LEU A 55 8.32 14.54 5.30
C LEU A 55 7.52 13.33 4.79
N ALA A 56 8.16 12.17 4.67
CA ALA A 56 7.50 10.94 4.27
C ALA A 56 6.46 10.51 5.32
N ARG A 57 6.80 10.55 6.62
CA ARG A 57 5.86 10.26 7.70
C ARG A 57 4.69 11.26 7.74
N ALA A 58 4.96 12.56 7.54
CA ALA A 58 3.91 13.58 7.49
C ALA A 58 2.92 13.33 6.33
N ARG A 59 3.43 12.91 5.17
CA ARG A 59 2.59 12.49 4.03
C ARG A 59 1.79 11.24 4.35
N LEU A 60 2.42 10.21 4.92
CA LEU A 60 1.73 8.98 5.28
C LEU A 60 0.57 9.25 6.25
N ARG A 61 0.76 10.09 7.27
CA ARG A 61 -0.32 10.49 8.18
C ARG A 61 -1.50 11.14 7.45
N ARG A 62 -1.22 11.93 6.40
CA ARG A 62 -2.27 12.53 5.57
C ARG A 62 -3.01 11.48 4.74
N CYS A 63 -2.30 10.52 4.18
CA CYS A 63 -2.93 9.41 3.43
C CYS A 63 -3.81 8.57 4.37
N VAL A 64 -3.35 8.23 5.57
CA VAL A 64 -4.14 7.53 6.59
C VAL A 64 -5.40 8.31 6.97
N ALA A 65 -5.29 9.62 7.16
CA ALA A 65 -6.45 10.46 7.46
C ALA A 65 -7.46 10.58 6.30
N ARG A 66 -7.03 10.36 5.06
CA ARG A 66 -7.89 10.36 3.86
C ARG A 66 -8.61 9.03 3.64
N HIS A 67 -8.07 7.92 4.15
CA HIS A 67 -8.59 6.55 3.97
C HIS A 67 -8.88 5.88 5.32
N PRO A 68 -9.87 6.36 6.09
CA PRO A 68 -10.18 5.81 7.40
C PRO A 68 -10.71 4.37 7.31
N GLY A 69 -10.03 3.44 7.97
CA GLY A 69 -10.39 2.01 7.95
C GLY A 69 -9.88 1.24 6.72
N GLU A 70 -9.13 1.90 5.84
CA GLU A 70 -8.57 1.32 4.61
C GLU A 70 -7.05 1.54 4.55
N PRO A 71 -6.27 0.95 5.48
CA PRO A 71 -4.81 1.11 5.54
C PRO A 71 -4.11 0.71 4.22
N GLU A 72 -4.64 -0.28 3.51
CA GLU A 72 -4.16 -0.73 2.20
C GLU A 72 -4.21 0.38 1.15
N GLN A 73 -5.27 1.20 1.12
CA GLN A 73 -5.40 2.33 0.19
C GLN A 73 -4.51 3.50 0.62
N ALA A 74 -4.40 3.77 1.92
CA ALA A 74 -3.48 4.78 2.46
C ALA A 74 -2.02 4.47 2.09
N LEU A 75 -1.61 3.20 2.26
CA LEU A 75 -0.27 2.74 1.93
C LEU A 75 -0.02 2.78 0.42
N LEU A 76 -0.99 2.34 -0.38
CA LEU A 76 -0.90 2.42 -1.85
C LEU A 76 -0.72 3.87 -2.33
N GLU A 77 -1.53 4.81 -1.83
CA GLU A 77 -1.40 6.25 -2.18
C GLU A 77 0.00 6.78 -1.87
N GLN A 78 0.56 6.44 -0.70
CA GLN A 78 1.92 6.82 -0.30
C GLN A 78 3.00 6.17 -1.19
N LEU A 79 2.85 4.90 -1.55
CA LEU A 79 3.80 4.19 -2.42
C LEU A 79 3.78 4.74 -3.85
N MET A 80 2.60 5.05 -4.37
CA MET A 80 2.46 5.68 -5.69
C MET A 80 3.06 7.09 -5.73
N TYR A 81 3.03 7.81 -4.60
CA TYR A 81 3.73 9.10 -4.49
C TYR A 81 5.25 8.95 -4.70
N ARG A 82 5.87 7.87 -4.22
CA ARG A 82 7.31 7.60 -4.45
C ARG A 82 7.67 7.33 -5.91
N GLY A 83 6.69 7.01 -6.77
CA GLY A 83 6.90 6.76 -8.20
C GLY A 83 7.09 8.01 -9.07
N HIS A 84 6.93 9.22 -8.52
CA HIS A 84 7.04 10.49 -9.27
C HIS A 84 8.28 11.33 -8.90
N LEU A 85 9.35 10.71 -8.42
CA LEU A 85 10.66 11.37 -8.36
C LEU A 85 11.36 11.19 -9.71
N PRO A 86 11.60 12.25 -10.51
CA PRO A 86 12.56 12.16 -11.59
C PRO A 86 13.94 11.94 -10.97
N LEU A 87 14.67 10.94 -11.49
CA LEU A 87 16.10 10.76 -11.22
C LEU A 87 16.90 11.99 -11.67
#